data_AF-A0A0Q1CD46-F1
#
_entry.id   AF-A0A0Q1CD46-F1
#
_cell.length_a   1.000
_cell.length_b   1.000
_cell.length_c   1.000
_cell.angle_alpha   90.00
_cell.angle_beta   90.00
_cell.angle_gamma   90.00
#
_symmetry.space_group_name_H-M   'P 1'
#
loop_
_entity.id
_entity.type
_entity.pdbx_description
1 polymer ?
#
loop_
_entity_poly.entity_id
_entity_poly.type
_entity_poly.pdbx_seq_one_letter_code
_entity_poly.pdbx_strand_id
1 'polypeptide(L)'
;MRLSSSDPRAAHWFARGLSLAGAVLCGVFFFGCGASGSTGSSAVSPAGSLATTGTAPAAASASAAATAKTAGTATGVAARTAAAATGAGATVLPAGASSGATAGARNLPVDAALREQLVAAWVAGHQGPDSASLSRSDVASTAAGSVYYAQETGPGTYWAVADFEPSASALAKGRKLNGAAGDPLIAFQDGPWLFTRPKGGSWKLAGDTGGQLCASSVPPAVAAVWNLPREGC
;
A
#
# COMPACT_ATOMS: atom_id res chain seq x y z
N MET A 1 51.91 18.72 -13.98
CA MET A 1 50.88 17.75 -14.43
C MET A 1 49.53 18.23 -13.91
N ARG A 2 48.61 18.58 -14.80
CA ARG A 2 47.23 19.00 -14.50
C ARG A 2 46.29 17.82 -14.73
N LEU A 3 45.44 17.50 -13.76
CA LEU A 3 44.20 16.73 -13.87
C LEU A 3 43.15 17.62 -13.21
N SER A 4 42.25 18.32 -13.91
CA SER A 4 41.14 17.88 -14.78
C SER A 4 39.98 17.21 -14.01
N SER A 5 38.91 18.00 -13.88
CA SER A 5 37.48 17.65 -13.85
C SER A 5 36.90 16.84 -12.70
N SER A 6 35.98 17.47 -11.94
CA SER A 6 34.65 16.92 -11.63
C SER A 6 33.69 18.05 -11.24
N ASP A 7 32.53 18.02 -11.90
CA ASP A 7 31.52 19.07 -12.10
C ASP A 7 30.69 19.39 -10.83
N PRO A 8 30.25 20.65 -10.63
CA PRO A 8 29.37 21.06 -9.54
C PRO A 8 27.91 21.06 -9.98
N ARG A 9 27.17 19.96 -9.74
CA ARG A 9 25.70 19.96 -9.81
C ARG A 9 25.08 19.20 -8.64
N ALA A 10 25.29 19.77 -7.46
CA ALA A 10 24.38 19.62 -6.34
C ALA A 10 23.36 20.77 -6.37
N ALA A 11 22.16 20.49 -5.83
CA ALA A 11 21.16 21.43 -5.33
C ALA A 11 20.18 22.06 -6.33
N HIS A 12 19.11 21.32 -6.71
CA HIS A 12 17.84 21.94 -7.12
C HIS A 12 16.60 21.13 -6.70
N TRP A 13 16.48 20.67 -5.44
CA TRP A 13 15.18 20.15 -4.95
C TRP A 13 14.93 20.53 -3.49
N PHE A 14 14.81 21.83 -3.25
CA PHE A 14 14.07 22.36 -2.10
C PHE A 14 13.41 23.67 -2.54
N ALA A 15 12.09 23.65 -2.71
CA ALA A 15 11.18 24.73 -2.37
C ALA A 15 9.81 24.48 -3.02
N ARG A 16 8.82 24.13 -2.19
CA ARG A 16 7.54 24.86 -2.15
C ARG A 16 6.73 24.46 -0.93
N GLY A 17 6.99 25.21 0.15
CA GLY A 17 6.12 25.29 1.31
C GLY A 17 4.85 26.10 1.01
N LEU A 18 3.76 25.60 1.60
CA LEU A 18 2.67 26.30 2.28
C LEU A 18 2.19 27.70 1.83
N SER A 19 0.87 27.71 1.60
CA SER A 19 -0.12 28.65 2.13
C SER A 19 -0.47 29.89 1.31
N LEU A 20 -1.70 29.90 0.80
CA LEU A 20 -2.51 31.12 0.71
C LEU A 20 -3.98 30.77 0.97
N ALA A 21 -4.51 31.44 1.98
CA ALA A 21 -5.90 31.51 2.35
C ALA A 21 -6.77 32.06 1.20
N GLY A 22 -8.04 31.68 1.18
CA GLY A 22 -9.06 32.39 0.42
C GLY A 22 -10.14 31.49 -0.17
N ALA A 23 -11.13 31.13 0.64
CA ALA A 23 -12.42 30.66 0.12
C ALA A 23 -13.52 31.50 0.76
N VAL A 24 -13.98 32.52 0.02
CA VAL A 24 -15.32 33.11 0.19
C VAL A 24 -15.98 33.09 -1.18
N LEU A 25 -17.13 32.43 -1.21
CA LEU A 25 -18.05 32.26 -2.33
C LEU A 25 -18.69 33.57 -2.79
N CYS A 26 -18.81 33.72 -4.11
CA CYS A 26 -19.87 34.41 -4.88
C CYS A 26 -19.34 34.54 -6.31
N GLY A 27 -20.05 34.31 -7.42
CA GLY A 27 -21.45 34.10 -7.68
C GLY A 27 -21.61 33.81 -9.19
N VAL A 28 -22.86 33.76 -9.59
CA VAL A 28 -23.47 33.15 -10.78
C VAL A 28 -23.28 33.97 -12.08
N PHE A 29 -23.71 33.38 -13.21
CA PHE A 29 -24.10 33.97 -14.53
C PHE A 29 -23.00 34.00 -15.61
N PHE A 30 -23.22 33.72 -16.90
CA PHE A 30 -24.29 33.14 -17.74
C PHE A 30 -23.74 33.11 -19.19
N PHE A 31 -24.36 32.34 -20.09
CA PHE A 31 -24.52 32.62 -21.53
C PHE A 31 -23.30 32.56 -22.49
N GLY A 32 -23.46 31.80 -23.58
CA GLY A 32 -22.59 31.91 -24.74
C GLY A 32 -22.77 30.83 -25.81
N CYS A 33 -23.92 30.84 -26.48
CA CYS A 33 -24.17 30.14 -27.73
C CYS A 33 -23.32 30.77 -28.87
N GLY A 34 -22.77 29.94 -29.77
CA GLY A 34 -22.10 30.44 -30.98
C GLY A 34 -21.58 29.30 -31.88
N ALA A 35 -22.35 29.00 -32.92
CA ALA A 35 -22.11 27.96 -33.91
C ALA A 35 -21.25 28.44 -35.10
N SER A 36 -20.77 27.44 -35.88
CA SER A 36 -20.79 27.38 -37.37
C SER A 36 -19.45 27.36 -38.13
N GLY A 37 -19.34 26.34 -39.00
CA GLY A 37 -18.60 26.33 -40.29
C GLY A 37 -17.50 25.25 -40.40
N SER A 38 -17.76 24.00 -40.84
CA SER A 38 -17.76 23.47 -42.24
C SER A 38 -16.47 23.78 -43.03
N THR A 39 -15.76 22.87 -43.73
CA THR A 39 -16.24 21.88 -44.73
C THR A 39 -15.06 21.03 -45.29
N GLY A 40 -15.32 19.76 -45.66
CA GLY A 40 -14.72 19.02 -46.80
C GLY A 40 -13.32 18.40 -46.62
N SER A 41 -12.94 17.23 -47.13
CA SER A 41 -13.57 16.32 -48.11
C SER A 41 -12.94 14.91 -48.06
N SER A 42 -13.71 13.96 -48.60
CA SER A 42 -13.63 12.50 -48.65
C SER A 42 -12.54 11.85 -49.53
N ALA A 43 -12.25 10.57 -49.26
CA ALA A 43 -12.11 9.47 -50.25
C ALA A 43 -12.16 8.11 -49.49
N VAL A 44 -13.25 7.34 -49.55
CA VAL A 44 -13.57 6.23 -50.48
C VAL A 44 -12.69 4.98 -50.36
N SER A 45 -13.34 3.89 -49.95
CA SER A 45 -12.89 2.50 -49.81
C SER A 45 -12.60 1.81 -51.14
N PRO A 46 -12.12 0.55 -51.10
CA PRO A 46 -12.99 -0.52 -51.60
C PRO A 46 -13.06 -1.79 -50.74
N ALA A 47 -14.05 -2.60 -51.10
CA ALA A 47 -14.60 -3.76 -50.42
C ALA A 47 -13.77 -5.05 -50.55
N GLY A 48 -14.05 -6.00 -49.66
CA GLY A 48 -13.68 -7.41 -49.79
C GLY A 48 -14.48 -8.27 -48.80
N SER A 49 -15.58 -8.85 -49.26
CA SER A 49 -16.38 -9.85 -48.54
C SER A 49 -16.10 -11.24 -49.13
N LEU A 50 -16.02 -12.28 -48.28
CA LEU A 50 -16.68 -13.58 -48.48
C LEU A 50 -16.57 -14.45 -47.23
N ALA A 51 -17.73 -14.95 -46.80
CA ALA A 51 -17.98 -15.84 -45.66
C ALA A 51 -17.48 -17.27 -45.91
N THR A 52 -17.45 -18.16 -44.90
CA THR A 52 -18.45 -19.25 -44.72
C THR A 52 -18.18 -20.08 -43.43
N THR A 53 -19.25 -20.31 -42.65
CA THR A 53 -19.67 -21.49 -41.85
C THR A 53 -18.75 -22.30 -40.91
N GLY A 54 -19.28 -22.63 -39.73
CA GLY A 54 -18.87 -23.78 -38.91
C GLY A 54 -19.39 -23.76 -37.46
N THR A 55 -20.71 -23.88 -37.22
CA THR A 55 -21.37 -25.04 -36.56
C THR A 55 -21.08 -25.23 -35.05
N ALA A 56 -22.10 -24.99 -34.23
CA ALA A 56 -22.20 -25.45 -32.82
C ALA A 56 -22.65 -26.93 -32.75
N PRO A 57 -22.35 -27.66 -31.66
CA PRO A 57 -23.38 -27.93 -30.62
C PRO A 57 -22.80 -27.95 -29.18
N ALA A 58 -23.46 -27.42 -28.15
CA ALA A 58 -24.53 -27.98 -27.31
C ALA A 58 -24.09 -28.88 -26.12
N ALA A 59 -24.44 -28.40 -24.91
CA ALA A 59 -24.93 -29.08 -23.70
C ALA A 59 -24.03 -30.00 -22.84
N ALA A 60 -23.95 -29.68 -21.54
CA ALA A 60 -24.36 -30.49 -20.38
C ALA A 60 -23.63 -29.97 -19.11
N SER A 61 -24.32 -29.31 -18.17
CA SER A 61 -25.01 -29.91 -17.01
C SER A 61 -24.07 -30.52 -15.96
N ALA A 62 -23.98 -29.89 -14.79
CA ALA A 62 -24.07 -30.58 -13.49
C ALA A 62 -24.09 -29.57 -12.33
N SER A 63 -25.31 -29.16 -11.95
CA SER A 63 -25.61 -28.79 -10.57
C SER A 63 -25.70 -30.08 -9.75
N ALA A 64 -24.92 -30.21 -8.69
CA ALA A 64 -25.12 -31.25 -7.69
C ALA A 64 -25.28 -30.60 -6.31
N ALA A 65 -26.54 -30.46 -5.91
CA ALA A 65 -26.92 -30.35 -4.52
C ALA A 65 -26.73 -31.71 -3.85
N ALA A 66 -26.16 -31.72 -2.65
CA ALA A 66 -26.29 -32.85 -1.73
C ALA A 66 -26.85 -32.32 -0.40
N THR A 67 -28.09 -32.69 -0.14
CA THR A 67 -28.76 -32.60 1.15
C THR A 67 -28.88 -34.01 1.73
N ALA A 68 -28.38 -34.22 2.94
CA ALA A 68 -28.83 -35.21 3.93
C ALA A 68 -28.12 -34.84 5.25
N LYS A 69 -28.75 -34.24 6.26
CA LYS A 69 -29.85 -34.66 7.14
C LYS A 69 -29.51 -35.85 8.06
N THR A 70 -29.45 -35.52 9.36
CA THR A 70 -29.93 -36.26 10.54
C THR A 70 -28.87 -36.74 11.53
N ALA A 71 -29.23 -36.49 12.79
CA ALA A 71 -28.54 -36.67 14.05
C ALA A 71 -28.07 -38.09 14.35
N GLY A 72 -26.99 -38.16 15.13
CA GLY A 72 -26.62 -39.32 15.95
C GLY A 72 -26.11 -38.82 17.30
N THR A 73 -26.99 -38.86 18.30
CA THR A 73 -26.63 -38.76 19.71
C THR A 73 -25.94 -40.06 20.11
N ALA A 74 -24.73 -39.98 20.66
CA ALA A 74 -24.15 -41.10 21.41
C ALA A 74 -23.37 -40.55 22.62
N THR A 75 -24.00 -40.72 23.78
CA THR A 75 -23.40 -40.67 25.11
C THR A 75 -22.39 -41.81 25.24
N GLY A 76 -21.18 -41.53 25.72
CA GLY A 76 -20.18 -42.56 26.03
C GLY A 76 -19.07 -42.00 26.92
N VAL A 77 -19.08 -42.42 28.17
CA VAL A 77 -18.20 -42.02 29.27
C VAL A 77 -16.94 -42.90 29.31
N ALA A 78 -15.86 -42.36 29.90
CA ALA A 78 -14.66 -43.04 30.45
C ALA A 78 -13.61 -43.51 29.43
N ALA A 79 -12.31 -43.56 29.71
CA ALA A 79 -11.46 -43.04 30.78
C ALA A 79 -9.99 -43.20 30.35
N ARG A 80 -9.16 -42.30 30.89
CA ARG A 80 -7.68 -42.30 31.07
C ARG A 80 -6.87 -43.51 30.58
N THR A 81 -5.79 -43.20 29.86
CA THR A 81 -4.45 -43.77 30.16
C THR A 81 -3.38 -42.72 29.87
N ALA A 82 -2.53 -42.47 30.86
CA ALA A 82 -1.34 -41.63 30.77
C ALA A 82 -0.13 -42.52 30.44
N ALA A 83 0.82 -42.04 29.63
CA ALA A 83 2.27 -42.17 29.87
C ALA A 83 3.06 -41.43 28.78
N ALA A 84 4.18 -40.85 29.20
CA ALA A 84 5.01 -39.85 28.55
C ALA A 84 6.15 -40.45 27.70
N ALA A 85 6.69 -39.64 26.78
CA ALA A 85 8.13 -39.50 26.48
C ALA A 85 8.32 -38.26 25.57
N THR A 86 8.81 -37.13 26.10
CA THR A 86 10.22 -36.67 26.04
C THR A 86 10.73 -36.37 24.63
N GLY A 87 10.67 -35.09 24.26
CA GLY A 87 11.31 -34.52 23.08
C GLY A 87 11.48 -33.01 23.29
N ALA A 88 12.64 -32.64 23.85
CA ALA A 88 13.03 -31.28 24.19
C ALA A 88 13.22 -30.40 22.95
N GLY A 89 12.84 -29.12 23.08
CA GLY A 89 13.06 -28.11 22.05
C GLY A 89 12.18 -26.87 22.23
N ALA A 90 12.07 -26.38 23.46
CA ALA A 90 11.46 -25.09 23.73
C ALA A 90 12.38 -23.98 23.24
N THR A 91 11.95 -23.23 22.23
CA THR A 91 12.29 -21.82 22.12
C THR A 91 11.01 -21.02 22.29
N VAL A 92 10.65 -20.80 23.55
CA VAL A 92 9.73 -19.74 23.94
C VAL A 92 10.45 -18.42 23.63
N LEU A 93 10.16 -17.84 22.46
CA LEU A 93 10.47 -16.43 22.23
C LEU A 93 9.47 -15.60 23.05
N PRO A 94 9.93 -14.66 23.90
CA PRO A 94 9.02 -13.76 24.57
C PRO A 94 8.37 -12.87 23.50
N ALA A 95 7.08 -13.09 23.22
CA ALA A 95 6.26 -12.03 22.65
C ALA A 95 6.10 -10.97 23.74
N GLY A 96 7.12 -10.11 23.85
CA GLY A 96 7.07 -8.92 24.67
C GLY A 96 5.94 -8.05 24.17
N ALA A 97 4.77 -8.19 24.78
CA ALA A 97 3.82 -7.10 24.87
C ALA A 97 4.52 -6.01 25.69
N SER A 98 5.33 -5.19 25.00
CA SER A 98 5.77 -3.91 25.52
C SER A 98 4.57 -2.97 25.46
N SER A 99 3.57 -3.24 26.30
CA SER A 99 2.54 -2.29 26.71
C SER A 99 3.17 -1.27 27.68
N GLY A 100 4.28 -0.67 27.26
CA GLY A 100 4.80 0.55 27.85
C GLY A 100 4.02 1.69 27.22
N ALA A 101 2.92 2.09 27.86
CA ALA A 101 2.34 3.37 27.56
C ALA A 101 3.32 4.44 28.04
N THR A 102 4.18 4.93 27.16
CA THR A 102 4.86 6.20 27.42
C THR A 102 3.80 7.28 27.38
N ALA A 103 3.75 8.16 28.37
CA ALA A 103 2.70 9.17 28.51
C ALA A 103 2.43 9.88 27.16
N GLY A 104 1.32 9.52 26.49
CA GLY A 104 0.92 10.08 25.21
C GLY A 104 0.85 9.12 24.02
N ALA A 105 1.44 7.92 24.04
CA ALA A 105 1.29 6.93 22.97
C ALA A 105 1.45 5.49 23.47
N ARG A 106 1.01 4.51 22.66
CA ARG A 106 1.21 3.08 22.91
C ARG A 106 1.47 2.30 21.64
N ASN A 107 2.35 1.31 21.73
CA ASN A 107 2.56 0.33 20.67
C ASN A 107 1.33 -0.56 20.56
N LEU A 108 1.02 -0.92 19.33
CA LEU A 108 -0.09 -1.81 18.99
C LEU A 108 0.44 -2.99 18.18
N PRO A 109 -0.18 -4.17 18.32
CA PRO A 109 0.23 -5.34 17.54
C PRO A 109 -0.01 -5.11 16.05
N VAL A 110 0.95 -5.53 15.23
CA VAL A 110 0.83 -5.56 13.78
C VAL A 110 0.23 -6.90 13.38
N ASP A 111 -1.01 -6.88 12.87
CA ASP A 111 -1.66 -8.05 12.31
C ASP A 111 -1.69 -8.02 10.77
N ALA A 112 -2.15 -9.12 10.15
CA ALA A 112 -2.23 -9.24 8.70
C ALA A 112 -3.23 -8.23 8.08
N ALA A 113 -4.33 -7.93 8.78
CA ALA A 113 -5.33 -6.99 8.27
C ALA A 113 -4.79 -5.56 8.22
N LEU A 114 -3.98 -5.16 9.19
CA LEU A 114 -3.26 -3.90 9.17
C LEU A 114 -2.32 -3.83 7.97
N ARG A 115 -1.52 -4.87 7.71
CA ARG A 115 -0.60 -4.90 6.57
C ARG A 115 -1.33 -4.70 5.25
N GLU A 116 -2.45 -5.39 5.03
CA GLU A 116 -3.30 -5.21 3.86
C GLU A 116 -3.83 -3.78 3.74
N GLN A 117 -4.24 -3.16 4.86
CA GLN A 117 -4.68 -1.77 4.88
C GLN A 117 -3.55 -0.79 4.53
N LEU A 118 -2.33 -1.04 5.00
CA LEU A 118 -1.16 -0.22 4.69
C LEU A 118 -0.76 -0.35 3.22
N VAL A 119 -0.76 -1.56 2.66
CA VAL A 119 -0.55 -1.80 1.22
C VAL A 119 -1.60 -1.05 0.40
N ALA A 120 -2.88 -1.14 0.78
CA ALA A 120 -3.95 -0.44 0.08
C ALA A 120 -3.78 1.09 0.15
N ALA A 121 -3.40 1.64 1.31
CA ALA A 121 -3.15 3.07 1.48
C ALA A 121 -1.92 3.54 0.68
N TRP A 122 -0.87 2.72 0.63
CA TRP A 122 0.35 3.00 -0.12
C TRP A 122 0.09 3.04 -1.63
N VAL A 123 -0.62 2.02 -2.14
CA VAL A 123 -1.06 1.96 -3.55
C VAL A 123 -1.92 3.17 -3.88
N ALA A 124 -2.89 3.52 -3.05
CA ALA A 124 -3.74 4.68 -3.27
C ALA A 124 -2.96 6.00 -3.27
N GLY A 125 -1.92 6.13 -2.43
CA GLY A 125 -1.05 7.31 -2.39
C GLY A 125 -0.18 7.49 -3.64
N HIS A 126 0.07 6.41 -4.38
CA HIS A 126 0.86 6.41 -5.62
C HIS A 126 0.00 6.38 -6.88
N GLN A 127 -1.31 6.60 -6.78
CA GLN A 127 -2.17 6.76 -7.94
C GLN A 127 -2.12 8.22 -8.42
N GLY A 128 -1.45 8.46 -9.54
CA GLY A 128 -1.33 9.79 -10.15
C GLY A 128 -0.81 9.71 -11.59
N PRO A 129 -1.06 10.74 -12.41
CA PRO A 129 -0.61 10.77 -13.82
C PRO A 129 0.91 10.72 -13.96
N ASP A 130 1.63 11.25 -12.97
CA ASP A 130 3.09 11.28 -12.92
C ASP A 130 3.67 10.24 -11.95
N SER A 131 2.82 9.39 -11.37
CA SER A 131 3.19 8.42 -10.35
C SER A 131 3.42 7.03 -10.96
N ALA A 132 4.14 6.19 -10.22
CA ALA A 132 4.31 4.79 -10.56
C ALA A 132 2.94 4.12 -10.80
N SER A 133 2.81 3.33 -11.87
CA SER A 133 1.59 2.56 -12.11
C SER A 133 1.60 1.34 -11.20
N LEU A 134 1.14 1.57 -9.97
CA LEU A 134 1.29 0.63 -8.87
C LEU A 134 -0.06 -0.03 -8.53
N SER A 135 -0.02 -1.35 -8.38
CA SER A 135 -1.15 -2.18 -7.96
C SER A 135 -0.78 -2.99 -6.72
N ARG A 136 -1.77 -3.53 -5.99
CA ARG A 136 -1.47 -4.40 -4.83
C ARG A 136 -0.65 -5.63 -5.21
N SER A 137 -0.88 -6.19 -6.40
CA SER A 137 -0.10 -7.32 -6.91
C SER A 137 1.36 -6.99 -7.20
N ASP A 138 1.72 -5.70 -7.29
CA ASP A 138 3.12 -5.30 -7.43
C ASP A 138 3.88 -5.43 -6.10
N VAL A 139 3.20 -5.60 -4.95
CA VAL A 139 3.79 -5.80 -3.61
C VAL A 139 3.83 -7.29 -3.26
N ALA A 140 5.01 -7.81 -2.91
CA ALA A 140 5.16 -9.18 -2.41
C ALA A 140 4.87 -9.30 -0.91
N SER A 141 5.45 -8.39 -0.14
CA SER A 141 5.50 -8.46 1.33
C SER A 141 5.81 -7.09 1.93
N THR A 142 5.55 -6.97 3.23
CA THR A 142 6.20 -5.96 4.08
C THR A 142 7.51 -6.53 4.59
N ALA A 143 8.61 -5.77 4.51
CA ALA A 143 9.91 -6.25 4.99
C ALA A 143 9.82 -6.67 6.47
N ALA A 144 10.53 -7.74 6.82
CA ALA A 144 10.45 -8.30 8.17
C ALA A 144 11.01 -7.30 9.20
N GLY A 145 10.23 -7.01 10.25
CA GLY A 145 10.63 -6.06 11.30
C GLY A 145 10.60 -4.58 10.89
N SER A 146 10.13 -4.23 9.69
CA SER A 146 10.04 -2.84 9.24
C SER A 146 8.70 -2.17 9.59
N VAL A 147 7.75 -2.93 10.15
CA VAL A 147 6.41 -2.41 10.44
C VAL A 147 6.29 -1.98 11.90
N TYR A 148 6.15 -0.68 12.12
CA TYR A 148 5.86 -0.09 13.42
C TYR A 148 4.42 0.39 13.44
N TYR A 149 3.72 0.19 14.57
CA TYR A 149 2.34 0.63 14.73
C TYR A 149 2.07 1.14 16.14
N ALA A 150 1.53 2.35 16.25
CA ALA A 150 1.20 2.97 17.52
C ALA A 150 -0.09 3.78 17.44
N GLN A 151 -0.71 3.98 18.61
CA GLN A 151 -1.74 5.01 18.78
C GLN A 151 -1.24 6.09 19.71
N GLU A 152 -1.43 7.34 19.31
CA GLU A 152 -1.29 8.52 20.15
C GLU A 152 -2.56 8.75 20.98
N THR A 153 -2.44 8.78 22.29
CA THR A 153 -3.56 8.77 23.26
C THR A 153 -4.35 10.09 23.29
N GLY A 154 -3.72 11.21 22.91
CA GLY A 154 -4.37 12.53 22.87
C GLY A 154 -5.35 12.70 21.70
N PRO A 155 -4.85 12.96 20.48
CA PRO A 155 -5.68 13.14 19.29
C PRO A 155 -6.35 11.85 18.80
N GLY A 156 -5.94 10.69 19.34
CA GLY A 156 -6.43 9.38 18.89
C GLY A 156 -5.91 8.97 17.53
N THR A 157 -4.88 9.65 17.01
CA THR A 157 -4.24 9.38 15.73
C THR A 157 -3.43 8.09 15.82
N TYR A 158 -3.61 7.25 14.81
CA TYR A 158 -2.83 6.06 14.59
C TYR A 158 -1.68 6.37 13.63
N TRP A 159 -0.51 5.89 13.98
CA TRP A 159 0.72 6.05 13.22
C TRP A 159 1.25 4.68 12.87
N ALA A 160 1.64 4.48 11.62
CA ALA A 160 2.31 3.27 11.20
C ALA A 160 3.45 3.61 10.24
N VAL A 161 4.47 2.77 10.25
CA VAL A 161 5.54 2.78 9.25
C VAL A 161 5.60 1.39 8.64
N ALA A 162 5.83 1.30 7.34
CA ALA A 162 6.06 0.03 6.68
C ALA A 162 7.04 0.21 5.53
N ASP A 163 7.90 -0.78 5.35
CA ASP A 163 8.69 -0.93 4.13
C ASP A 163 8.14 -2.08 3.30
N PHE A 164 8.08 -1.92 1.98
CA PHE A 164 7.45 -2.87 1.07
C PHE A 164 8.48 -3.46 0.13
N GLU A 165 8.33 -4.75 -0.15
CA GLU A 165 9.17 -5.46 -1.10
C GLU A 165 8.41 -5.62 -2.43
N PRO A 166 9.06 -5.32 -3.57
CA PRO A 166 8.45 -5.51 -4.87
C PRO A 166 8.27 -7.00 -5.19
N SER A 167 7.16 -7.32 -5.84
CA SER A 167 6.92 -8.63 -6.44
C SER A 167 7.89 -8.92 -7.59
N ALA A 168 8.08 -10.21 -7.91
CA ALA A 168 8.85 -10.63 -9.07
C ALA A 168 8.30 -10.02 -10.38
N SER A 169 6.98 -9.88 -10.49
CA SER A 169 6.33 -9.19 -11.61
C SER A 169 6.66 -7.71 -11.67
N ALA A 170 6.67 -7.00 -10.53
CA ALA A 170 7.05 -5.59 -10.46
C ALA A 170 8.51 -5.38 -10.84
N LEU A 171 9.42 -6.23 -10.34
CA LEU A 171 10.84 -6.24 -10.71
C LEU A 171 11.02 -6.44 -12.22
N ALA A 172 10.30 -7.40 -12.82
CA ALA A 172 10.35 -7.64 -14.26
C ALA A 172 9.78 -6.47 -15.08
N LYS A 173 8.72 -5.82 -14.60
CA LYS A 173 8.11 -4.65 -15.22
C LYS A 173 9.06 -3.45 -15.17
N GLY A 174 9.61 -3.14 -14.00
CA GLY A 174 10.51 -2.02 -13.85
C GLY A 174 11.84 -2.18 -14.59
N ARG A 175 12.41 -3.39 -14.65
CA ARG A 175 13.59 -3.63 -15.50
C ARG A 175 13.34 -3.30 -16.97
N LYS A 176 12.13 -3.52 -17.48
CA LYS A 176 11.75 -3.19 -18.87
C LYS A 176 11.56 -1.68 -19.07
N LEU A 177 11.03 -0.99 -18.06
CA LEU A 177 10.76 0.44 -18.10
C LEU A 177 12.01 1.29 -17.77
N ASN A 178 12.97 0.73 -17.04
CA ASN A 178 14.26 1.34 -16.70
C ASN A 178 14.11 2.74 -16.09
N GLY A 179 13.21 2.90 -15.11
CA GLY A 179 12.95 4.18 -14.45
C GLY A 179 12.11 5.17 -15.24
N ALA A 180 11.50 4.76 -16.37
CA ALA A 180 10.55 5.60 -17.09
C ALA A 180 9.26 5.84 -16.30
N ALA A 181 8.47 6.84 -16.73
CA ALA A 181 7.17 7.12 -16.14
C ALA A 181 6.29 5.85 -16.10
N GLY A 182 5.67 5.60 -14.94
CA GLY A 182 4.88 4.40 -14.70
C GLY A 182 5.67 3.18 -14.21
N ASP A 183 7.00 3.26 -14.07
CA ASP A 183 7.80 2.19 -13.48
C ASP A 183 7.42 1.96 -12.00
N PRO A 184 6.94 0.75 -11.62
CA PRO A 184 6.58 0.46 -10.23
C PRO A 184 7.78 0.57 -9.28
N LEU A 185 9.01 0.35 -9.75
CA LEU A 185 10.21 0.34 -8.92
C LEU A 185 10.60 1.72 -8.41
N ILE A 186 10.10 2.79 -9.01
CA ILE A 186 10.31 4.14 -8.47
C ILE A 186 9.68 4.24 -7.07
N ALA A 187 8.47 3.72 -6.89
CA ALA A 187 7.80 3.76 -5.61
C ALA A 187 8.48 2.90 -4.53
N PHE A 188 9.29 1.89 -4.89
CA PHE A 188 9.94 1.06 -3.87
C PHE A 188 11.28 1.64 -3.37
N GLN A 189 11.76 2.77 -3.90
CA GLN A 189 13.09 3.32 -3.58
C GLN A 189 13.11 4.26 -2.38
N ASP A 190 11.99 4.92 -2.08
CA ASP A 190 11.94 5.98 -1.07
C ASP A 190 11.45 5.47 0.30
N GLY A 191 11.36 4.16 0.51
CA GLY A 191 10.96 3.58 1.80
C GLY A 191 11.96 3.87 2.94
N PRO A 192 11.56 3.68 4.22
CA PRO A 192 10.25 3.22 4.66
C PRO A 192 9.16 4.30 4.59
N TRP A 193 7.90 3.88 4.48
CA TRP A 193 6.75 4.74 4.24
C TRP A 193 5.98 5.03 5.53
N LEU A 194 5.63 6.29 5.76
CA LEU A 194 4.89 6.75 6.94
C LEU A 194 3.39 6.85 6.63
N PHE A 195 2.57 6.34 7.54
CA PHE A 195 1.12 6.31 7.43
C PHE A 195 0.44 6.92 8.64
N THR A 196 -0.67 7.60 8.38
CA THR A 196 -1.55 8.12 9.43
C THR A 196 -2.99 7.67 9.24
N ARG A 197 -3.69 7.51 10.35
CA ARG A 197 -5.13 7.27 10.36
C ARG A 197 -5.76 7.97 11.55
N PRO A 198 -6.71 8.91 11.36
CA PRO A 198 -7.46 9.48 12.46
C PRO A 198 -8.37 8.42 13.08
N LYS A 199 -8.82 8.63 14.33
CA LYS A 199 -9.73 7.70 15.00
C LYS A 199 -11.02 7.52 14.17
N GLY A 200 -11.31 6.28 13.77
CA GLY A 200 -12.48 5.94 12.94
C GLY A 200 -12.35 6.26 11.45
N GLY A 201 -11.19 6.75 10.98
CA GLY A 201 -10.93 7.00 9.56
C GLY A 201 -10.18 5.87 8.86
N SER A 202 -9.81 6.12 7.60
CA SER A 202 -8.98 5.24 6.77
C SER A 202 -7.51 5.62 6.85
N TRP A 203 -6.63 4.65 6.61
CA TRP A 203 -5.20 4.88 6.45
C TRP A 203 -4.90 5.75 5.23
N LYS A 204 -3.92 6.63 5.39
CA LYS A 204 -3.39 7.49 4.33
C LYS A 204 -1.87 7.47 4.38
N LEU A 205 -1.26 7.54 3.21
CA LEU A 205 0.16 7.80 3.08
C LEU A 205 0.45 9.24 3.54
N ALA A 206 1.31 9.39 4.53
CA ALA A 206 1.75 10.70 5.04
C ALA A 206 3.00 11.19 4.33
N GLY A 207 3.85 10.27 3.84
CA GLY A 207 5.07 10.56 3.10
C GLY A 207 6.06 9.40 3.19
N ASP A 208 7.20 9.55 2.54
CA ASP A 208 8.39 8.74 2.79
C ASP A 208 9.17 9.28 4.01
N THR A 209 10.08 8.46 4.54
CA THR A 209 11.04 8.90 5.56
C THR A 209 12.43 9.17 4.98
N GLY A 210 12.61 9.18 3.66
CA GLY A 210 13.91 9.39 3.02
C GLY A 210 14.97 8.34 3.37
N GLY A 211 14.59 7.07 3.53
CA GLY A 211 15.52 5.96 3.82
C GLY A 211 15.69 5.61 5.30
N GLN A 212 15.44 6.54 6.22
CA GLN A 212 15.57 6.29 7.66
C GLN A 212 14.40 6.88 8.45
N LEU A 213 13.81 6.07 9.33
CA LEU A 213 12.75 6.55 10.21
C LEU A 213 13.33 7.39 11.35
N CYS A 214 12.98 8.68 11.37
CA CYS A 214 13.53 9.67 12.29
C CYS A 214 12.50 10.13 13.33
N ALA A 215 12.98 10.48 14.52
CA ALA A 215 12.11 10.98 15.60
C ALA A 215 11.37 12.27 15.23
N SER A 216 11.92 13.08 14.31
CA SER A 216 11.30 14.31 13.80
C SER A 216 10.12 14.07 12.85
N SER A 217 10.02 12.88 12.23
CA SER A 217 8.97 12.54 11.27
C SER A 217 7.64 12.17 11.93
N VAL A 218 7.64 11.94 13.24
CA VAL A 218 6.46 11.49 14.00
C VAL A 218 6.32 12.27 15.31
N PRO A 219 5.13 12.28 15.95
CA PRO A 219 4.97 12.94 17.24
C PRO A 219 5.94 12.41 18.29
N PRO A 220 6.42 13.26 19.23
CA PRO A 220 7.42 12.85 20.22
C PRO A 220 7.02 11.63 21.06
N ALA A 221 5.73 11.48 21.36
CA ALA A 221 5.23 10.32 22.10
C ALA A 221 5.34 9.02 21.28
N VAL A 222 5.07 9.08 19.97
CA VAL A 222 5.22 7.94 19.05
C VAL A 222 6.70 7.60 18.87
N ALA A 223 7.55 8.61 18.66
CA ALA A 223 9.00 8.41 18.56
C ALA A 223 9.58 7.72 19.80
N ALA A 224 9.13 8.11 21.00
CA ALA A 224 9.56 7.49 22.26
C ALA A 224 9.14 6.02 22.37
N VAL A 225 7.91 5.69 21.95
CA VAL A 225 7.38 4.33 22.01
C VAL A 225 8.01 3.41 20.94
N TRP A 226 8.47 3.97 19.82
CA TRP A 226 9.24 3.27 18.79
C TRP A 226 10.76 3.27 19.05
N ASN A 227 11.22 3.90 20.15
CA ASN A 227 12.64 4.04 20.49
C ASN A 227 13.49 4.62 19.35
N LEU A 228 12.95 5.61 18.63
CA LEU A 228 13.67 6.22 17.52
C LEU A 228 14.84 7.08 18.02
N PRO A 229 15.99 7.08 17.31
CA PRO A 229 17.09 7.96 17.63
C PRO A 229 16.67 9.42 17.43
N ARG A 230 17.08 10.29 18.37
CA ARG A 230 16.80 11.74 18.32
C ARG A 230 17.84 12.52 17.53
N GLU A 231 19.00 11.93 17.30
CA GLU A 231 20.15 12.49 16.60
C GLU A 231 20.65 11.48 15.56
N GLY A 232 21.29 11.95 14.48
CA GLY A 232 21.79 11.06 13.41
C GLY A 232 20.75 10.75 12.32
N CYS A 233 19.87 11.71 12.09
CA CYS A 233 19.05 11.91 10.91
C CYS A 233 19.39 13.31 10.36
#